data_AF-A0A4Y2PIT3-F1
#
_entry.id   AF-A0A4Y2PIT3-F1
#
_cell.length_a   1.000
_cell.length_b   1.000
_cell.length_c   1.000
_cell.angle_alpha   90.00
_cell.angle_beta   90.00
_cell.angle_gamma   90.00
#
_symmetry.space_group_name_H-M   'P 1'
#
loop_
_entity.id
_entity.type
_entity.pdbx_description
1 polymer ?
#
loop_
_entity_poly.entity_id
_entity_poly.type
_entity_poly.pdbx_seq_one_letter_code
_entity_poly.pdbx_strand_id
1 'polypeptide(L)'
;MMWNKNLVDGHVSAFQQWETALNKYCYMLDSYGKPESGILTGNIKWLGQYDECVDIQAPSKDNTGVEGFRGKYCTLQVPLKLGPVSLPLSTAVCLPDSCNPNKTNFQILQEYLLN
;
A
#
# COMPACT_ATOMS: atom_id res chain seq x y z
N MET A 1 42.75 -19.80 5.56
CA MET A 1 41.86 -18.81 6.21
C MET A 1 40.43 -19.13 5.79
N MET A 2 39.66 -19.78 6.67
CA MET A 2 38.25 -20.08 6.39
C MET A 2 37.42 -18.87 6.84
N TRP A 3 36.74 -18.21 5.90
CA TRP A 3 35.76 -17.18 6.23
C TRP A 3 34.60 -17.82 7.00
N ASN A 4 34.15 -17.15 8.06
CA ASN A 4 33.02 -17.59 8.87
C ASN A 4 31.74 -17.49 8.01
N LYS A 5 31.26 -18.64 7.51
CA LYS A 5 30.09 -18.72 6.61
C LYS A 5 28.85 -18.04 7.20
N ASN A 6 28.64 -18.16 8.51
CA ASN A 6 27.51 -17.54 9.22
C ASN A 6 27.49 -16.01 9.11
N LEU A 7 28.66 -15.37 9.03
CA LEU A 7 28.78 -13.91 8.87
C LEU A 7 28.44 -13.46 7.45
N VAL A 8 28.86 -14.22 6.44
CA VAL A 8 28.55 -13.95 5.03
C VAL A 8 27.06 -14.21 4.74
N ASP A 9 26.52 -15.33 5.25
CA ASP A 9 25.11 -15.71 5.10
C ASP A 9 24.17 -14.74 5.83
N GLY A 10 24.61 -14.18 6.97
CA GLY A 10 23.90 -13.12 7.68
C GLY A 10 23.76 -11.83 6.87
N HIS A 11 24.82 -11.41 6.18
CA HIS A 11 24.80 -10.22 5.31
C HIS A 11 23.98 -10.43 4.03
N VAL A 12 24.10 -11.59 3.38
CA VAL A 12 23.32 -11.94 2.18
C VAL A 12 21.82 -12.01 2.52
N SER A 13 21.45 -12.64 3.64
CA SER A 13 20.05 -12.70 4.06
C SER A 13 19.48 -11.33 4.46
N ALA A 14 20.27 -10.45 5.08
CA ALA A 14 19.87 -9.08 5.36
C ALA A 14 19.51 -8.33 4.06
N PHE A 15 20.39 -8.34 3.06
CA PHE A 15 20.18 -7.67 1.77
C PHE A 15 18.95 -8.21 1.02
N GLN A 16 18.78 -9.53 0.94
CA GLN A 16 17.62 -10.16 0.30
C GLN A 16 16.28 -9.71 0.90
N GLN A 17 16.23 -9.46 2.22
CA GLN A 17 15.01 -9.00 2.88
C GLN A 17 14.65 -7.55 2.54
N TRP A 18 15.64 -6.66 2.41
CA TRP A 18 15.39 -5.29 1.97
C TRP A 18 14.81 -5.23 0.55
N GLU A 19 15.30 -6.08 -0.35
CA GLU A 19 14.72 -6.23 -1.69
C GLU A 19 13.29 -6.80 -1.63
N THR A 20 13.02 -7.78 -0.75
CA THR A 20 11.65 -8.30 -0.59
C THR A 20 10.69 -7.26 -0.01
N ALA A 21 11.14 -6.43 0.93
CA ALA A 21 10.33 -5.37 1.53
C ALA A 21 9.97 -4.27 0.52
N LEU A 22 10.95 -3.85 -0.30
CA LEU A 22 10.73 -2.91 -1.40
C LEU A 22 9.77 -3.47 -2.44
N ASN A 23 9.92 -4.75 -2.81
CA ASN A 23 9.02 -5.40 -3.76
C ASN A 23 7.57 -5.49 -3.23
N LYS A 24 7.41 -5.86 -1.94
CA LYS A 24 6.09 -5.86 -1.28
C LYS A 24 5.45 -4.47 -1.27
N TYR A 25 6.23 -3.41 -1.11
CA TYR A 25 5.73 -2.03 -1.22
C TYR A 25 5.20 -1.70 -2.63
N CYS A 26 5.86 -2.21 -3.68
CA CYS A 26 5.40 -2.02 -5.06
C CYS A 26 4.07 -2.74 -5.31
N TYR A 27 3.90 -3.97 -4.83
CA TYR A 27 2.62 -4.67 -4.88
C TYR A 27 1.52 -3.91 -4.13
N MET A 28 1.83 -3.28 -2.99
CA MET A 28 0.84 -2.46 -2.28
C MET A 28 0.34 -1.34 -3.17
N LEU A 29 1.26 -0.61 -3.83
CA LEU A 29 0.94 0.49 -4.74
C LEU A 29 0.13 0.02 -5.96
N ASP A 30 0.47 -1.14 -6.53
CA ASP A 30 -0.31 -1.70 -7.65
C ASP A 30 -1.71 -2.16 -7.20
N SER A 31 -1.90 -2.49 -5.92
CA SER A 31 -3.21 -2.88 -5.39
C SER A 31 -4.20 -1.71 -5.21
N TYR A 32 -3.76 -0.44 -5.34
CA TYR A 32 -4.60 0.75 -5.10
C TYR A 32 -5.75 0.88 -6.11
N GLY A 33 -6.73 1.73 -5.79
CA GLY A 33 -7.97 1.93 -6.52
C GLY A 33 -7.82 2.09 -8.03
N LYS A 34 -7.91 0.96 -8.75
CA LYS A 34 -7.90 0.89 -10.21
C LYS A 34 -9.28 1.25 -10.75
N PRO A 35 -9.37 2.11 -11.78
CA PRO A 35 -10.64 2.45 -12.40
C PRO A 35 -11.21 1.23 -13.12
N GLU A 36 -12.44 0.87 -12.77
CA GLU A 36 -13.21 -0.10 -13.54
C GLU A 36 -13.76 0.51 -14.83
N SER A 37 -14.12 -0.36 -15.78
CA SER A 37 -14.81 0.09 -16.99
C SER A 37 -16.18 0.69 -16.66
N GLY A 38 -16.70 1.53 -17.56
CA GLY A 38 -18.03 2.13 -17.41
C GLY A 38 -18.04 3.43 -16.61
N ILE A 39 -16.91 4.15 -16.49
CA ILE A 39 -16.86 5.49 -15.88
C ILE A 39 -17.90 6.43 -16.53
N LEU A 40 -17.98 6.43 -17.86
CA LEU A 40 -18.95 7.23 -18.62
C LEU A 40 -20.42 6.77 -18.43
N THR A 41 -20.61 5.55 -17.92
CA THR A 41 -21.93 4.97 -17.61
C THR A 41 -22.29 5.15 -16.13
N GLY A 42 -21.45 5.84 -15.35
CA GLY A 42 -21.68 6.11 -13.92
C GLY A 42 -20.94 5.19 -12.95
N ASN A 43 -20.00 4.35 -13.42
CA ASN A 43 -19.16 3.57 -12.52
C ASN A 43 -18.07 4.45 -11.88
N ILE A 44 -18.32 4.83 -10.63
CA ILE A 44 -17.41 5.64 -9.80
C ILE A 44 -16.79 4.82 -8.67
N LYS A 45 -16.68 3.50 -8.84
CA LYS A 45 -16.05 2.58 -7.89
C LYS A 45 -14.68 2.13 -8.41
N TRP A 46 -13.63 2.53 -7.71
CA TRP A 46 -12.25 2.20 -8.03
C TRP A 46 -11.68 1.34 -6.91
N LEU A 47 -12.03 0.05 -6.90
CA LEU A 47 -11.75 -0.85 -5.79
C LEU A 47 -10.34 -1.46 -5.84
N GLY A 48 -9.66 -1.43 -6.99
CA GLY A 48 -8.33 -2.06 -7.11
C GLY A 48 -8.37 -3.58 -6.89
N GLN A 49 -7.26 -4.14 -6.41
CA GLN A 49 -7.12 -5.58 -6.14
C GLN A 49 -7.12 -5.86 -4.63
N TYR A 50 -8.28 -6.27 -4.13
CA TYR A 50 -8.46 -6.61 -2.72
C TYR A 50 -7.54 -7.77 -2.28
N ASP A 51 -7.58 -8.89 -3.00
CA ASP A 51 -6.85 -10.11 -2.63
C ASP A 51 -5.34 -9.89 -2.61
N GLU A 52 -4.83 -9.10 -3.56
CA GLU A 52 -3.42 -8.74 -3.63
C GLU A 52 -3.00 -7.90 -2.42
N CYS A 53 -3.82 -6.92 -2.03
CA CYS A 53 -3.52 -6.08 -0.87
C CYS A 53 -3.43 -6.88 0.44
N VAL A 54 -4.39 -7.77 0.68
CA VAL A 54 -4.46 -8.50 1.97
C VAL A 54 -3.44 -9.63 2.07
N ASP A 55 -2.92 -10.13 0.94
CA ASP A 55 -1.87 -11.15 0.91
C ASP A 55 -0.46 -10.56 1.14
N ILE A 56 -0.32 -9.23 1.12
CA ILE A 56 0.96 -8.56 1.35
C ILE A 56 1.37 -8.68 2.82
N GLN A 57 2.47 -9.39 3.05
CA GLN A 57 3.12 -9.51 4.35
C GLN A 57 4.63 -9.37 4.16
N ALA A 58 5.23 -8.43 4.88
CA ALA A 58 6.67 -8.24 4.94
C ALA A 58 7.22 -8.84 6.25
N PRO A 59 8.23 -9.73 6.19
CA PRO A 59 8.77 -10.37 7.37
C PRO A 59 9.46 -9.35 8.29
N SER A 60 9.20 -9.43 9.60
CA SER A 60 9.99 -8.73 10.60
C SER A 60 11.25 -9.54 10.93
N LYS A 61 12.39 -8.88 11.12
CA LYS A 61 13.59 -9.53 11.64
C LYS A 61 13.92 -8.99 13.03
N ASP A 62 13.93 -9.88 14.02
CA ASP A 62 14.14 -9.59 15.45
C ASP A 62 15.49 -8.91 15.78
N ASN A 63 16.39 -8.73 14.80
CA ASN A 63 17.76 -8.27 15.02
C ASN A 63 18.19 -7.06 14.16
N THR A 64 17.31 -6.50 13.32
CA THR A 64 17.65 -5.37 12.42
C THR A 64 16.83 -4.10 12.68
N GLY A 65 15.92 -4.12 13.65
CA GLY A 65 15.04 -2.98 13.97
C GLY A 65 14.00 -2.67 12.89
N VAL A 66 13.85 -3.54 11.88
CA VAL A 66 12.84 -3.40 10.83
C VAL A 66 11.59 -4.17 11.26
N GLU A 67 10.58 -3.43 11.70
CA GLU A 67 9.26 -3.97 12.01
C GLU A 67 8.61 -4.48 10.72
N GLY A 68 8.07 -5.69 10.77
CA GLY A 68 7.29 -6.24 9.67
C GLY A 68 5.99 -5.47 9.51
N PHE A 69 5.37 -5.56 8.34
CA PHE A 69 4.07 -4.97 8.10
C PHE A 69 3.16 -5.91 7.32
N ARG A 70 1.87 -5.70 7.45
CA ARG A 70 0.83 -6.38 6.66
C ARG A 70 -0.01 -5.38 5.92
N GLY A 71 -0.44 -5.73 4.71
CA GLY A 71 -1.39 -4.92 3.95
C GLY A 71 -2.76 -4.89 4.62
N LYS A 72 -3.35 -3.70 4.69
CA LYS A 72 -4.73 -3.44 5.09
C LYS A 72 -5.44 -2.76 3.94
N TYR A 73 -6.56 -3.36 3.55
CA TYR A 73 -7.45 -2.80 2.55
C TYR A 73 -8.41 -1.81 3.21
N CYS A 74 -8.40 -0.57 2.73
CA CYS A 74 -9.27 0.50 3.22
C CYS A 74 -10.09 1.07 2.06
N THR A 75 -11.37 1.35 2.29
CA THR A 75 -12.24 2.03 1.31
C THR A 75 -12.46 3.48 1.71
N LEU A 76 -12.40 4.36 0.74
CA LEU A 76 -12.52 5.81 0.88
C LEU A 76 -13.62 6.31 -0.03
N GLN A 77 -14.35 7.32 0.43
CA GLN A 77 -15.26 8.09 -0.41
C GLN A 77 -14.69 9.49 -0.57
N VAL A 78 -14.41 9.86 -1.81
CA VAL A 78 -13.84 11.15 -2.18
C VAL A 78 -14.85 11.87 -3.08
N PRO A 79 -15.31 13.09 -2.73
CA PRO A 79 -16.17 13.86 -3.60
C PRO A 79 -15.33 14.44 -4.76
N LEU A 80 -15.47 13.88 -5.96
CA LEU A 80 -14.88 14.44 -7.18
C LEU A 80 -15.74 15.60 -7.66
N LYS A 81 -15.13 16.78 -7.78
CA LYS A 81 -15.78 17.97 -8.34
C LYS A 81 -15.43 18.08 -9.82
N LEU A 82 -16.40 17.83 -10.70
CA LEU A 82 -16.29 18.07 -12.14
C LEU A 82 -17.16 19.29 -12.49
N GLY A 83 -16.57 20.49 -12.38
CA GLY A 83 -17.30 21.75 -12.57
C GLY A 83 -18.44 21.90 -11.56
N PRO A 84 -19.71 22.10 -11.98
CA PRO A 84 -20.84 22.24 -11.06
C PRO A 84 -21.34 20.91 -10.47
N VAL A 85 -20.82 19.76 -10.94
CA VAL A 85 -21.28 18.43 -10.52
C VAL A 85 -20.32 17.84 -9.50
N SER A 86 -20.85 17.35 -8.38
CA SER A 86 -20.11 16.62 -7.33
C SER A 86 -20.49 15.15 -7.35
N LEU A 87 -19.52 14.27 -7.62
CA LEU A 87 -19.71 12.82 -7.72
C LEU A 87 -18.99 12.12 -6.57
N PRO A 88 -19.65 11.27 -5.78
CA PRO A 88 -19.01 10.54 -4.69
C PRO A 88 -18.21 9.35 -5.23
N LEU A 89 -16.93 9.56 -5.57
CA LEU A 89 -16.03 8.50 -5.97
C LEU A 89 -15.74 7.60 -4.77
N SER A 90 -15.97 6.30 -4.93
CA SER A 90 -15.54 5.30 -3.96
C SER A 90 -14.25 4.67 -4.45
N THR A 91 -13.13 4.94 -3.78
CA THR A 91 -11.82 4.37 -4.13
C THR A 91 -11.27 3.54 -2.98
N ALA A 92 -10.48 2.51 -3.26
CA ALA A 92 -9.80 1.74 -2.23
C ALA A 92 -8.29 1.97 -2.24
N VAL A 93 -7.68 1.81 -1.07
CA VAL A 93 -6.24 2.00 -0.86
C VAL A 93 -5.68 0.84 -0.06
N CYS A 94 -4.44 0.46 -0.37
CA CYS A 94 -3.72 -0.58 0.35
C CYS A 94 -2.63 0.03 1.24
N LEU A 95 -2.86 0.03 2.55
CA LEU A 95 -1.97 0.67 3.53
C LEU A 95 -1.30 -0.37 4.42
N PRO A 96 -0.07 -0.14 4.89
CA PRO A 96 0.53 -1.03 5.88
C PRO A 96 -0.24 -0.94 7.20
N ASP A 97 -0.26 -2.02 7.97
CA ASP A 97 -0.97 -2.10 9.25
C ASP A 97 -0.43 -1.16 10.33
N SER A 98 0.83 -0.73 10.18
CA SER A 98 1.47 0.36 10.91
C SER A 98 0.85 1.74 10.62
N CYS A 99 0.17 1.90 9.48
CA CYS A 99 -0.56 3.12 9.15
C CYS A 99 -1.87 3.16 9.94
N ASN A 100 -1.94 4.02 10.95
CA ASN A 100 -3.15 4.19 11.76
C ASN A 100 -4.09 5.21 11.07
N PRO A 101 -5.28 4.80 10.61
CA PRO A 101 -6.21 5.69 9.90
C PRO A 101 -6.73 6.83 10.78
N ASN A 102 -6.63 6.72 12.12
CA ASN A 102 -6.98 7.79 13.06
C ASN A 102 -5.85 8.79 13.34
N LYS A 103 -4.61 8.49 12.92
CA LYS A 103 -3.44 9.36 13.18
C LYS A 103 -2.77 9.89 11.93
N THR A 104 -2.89 9.21 10.79
CA THR A 104 -2.48 9.80 9.52
C THR A 104 -3.53 10.81 9.09
N ASN A 105 -3.07 12.00 8.76
CA ASN A 105 -3.85 13.04 8.11
C ASN A 105 -4.37 12.49 6.77
N PHE A 106 -5.43 11.69 6.79
CA PHE A 106 -6.18 11.28 5.60
C PHE A 106 -6.71 12.50 4.84
N GLN A 107 -6.78 13.65 5.52
CA GLN A 107 -6.91 14.97 4.95
C GLN A 107 -5.83 15.32 3.92
N ILE A 108 -4.56 14.91 4.08
CA ILE A 108 -3.49 15.23 3.12
C ILE A 108 -3.74 14.56 1.76
N LEU A 109 -4.26 13.32 1.74
CA LEU A 109 -4.65 12.66 0.49
C LEU A 109 -5.89 13.30 -0.14
N GLN A 110 -6.83 13.81 0.68
CA GLN A 110 -7.93 14.62 0.16
C GLN A 110 -7.43 15.97 -0.38
N GLU A 111 -6.42 16.59 0.24
CA GLU A 111 -5.81 17.86 -0.19
C GLU A 111 -5.04 17.71 -1.51
N TYR A 112 -4.32 16.61 -1.70
CA TYR A 112 -3.57 16.35 -2.94
C TYR A 112 -4.44 15.89 -4.12
N LEU A 113 -5.61 15.27 -3.87
CA LEU A 113 -6.52 14.83 -4.93
C LEU A 113 -7.56 15.89 -5.33
N LEU A 114 -7.66 16.99 -4.57
CA LEU A 114 -8.62 18.07 -4.78
C LEU A 114 -7.97 19.44 -5.08
N ASN A 115 -6.63 19.50 -5.23
CA ASN A 115 -5.90 20.67 -5.73
C ASN A 115 -5.22 20.35 -7.07
#